data_AF-A0A9P9Y4P5-F1
#
_entry.id   AF-A0A9P9Y4P5-F1
#
_cell.length_a   1.000
_cell.length_b   1.000
_cell.length_c   1.000
_cell.angle_alpha   90.00
_cell.angle_beta   90.00
_cell.angle_gamma   90.00
#
_symmetry.space_group_name_H-M   'P 1'
#
loop_
_entity.id
_entity.type
_entity.pdbx_description
1 polymer ?
#
loop_
_entity_poly.entity_id
_entity_poly.type
_entity_poly.pdbx_seq_one_letter_code
_entity_poly.pdbx_strand_id
1 'polypeptide(L)'
;MATLQYSTPSLLAVATGLLGSAWASGTIASMSLVGMPTAMSAPNDSVYIWHGIFTRGMNVMPKVAILIAAAYSYVAYDARHRGVNWKGYLAAGGAVLFIIPFTLLFIAGTNATLISASKGATVLSRGRASELIGKWSVLNLGRSLFPLAGAIIGLSTFLGNLS
;
A
#
# COMPACT_ATOMS: atom_id res chain seq x y z
N MET A 1 7.49 36.29 12.71
CA MET A 1 6.95 35.00 12.27
C MET A 1 7.13 34.01 13.40
N ALA A 2 6.04 33.51 13.99
CA ALA A 2 6.13 32.42 14.95
C ALA A 2 6.30 31.13 14.16
N THR A 3 7.43 30.44 14.34
CA THR A 3 7.65 29.11 13.76
C THR A 3 6.67 28.12 14.37
N LEU A 4 5.95 27.38 13.53
CA LEU A 4 4.98 26.40 14.00
C LEU A 4 5.71 25.23 14.68
N GLN A 5 5.62 25.13 16.00
CA GLN A 5 6.19 24.00 16.74
C GLN A 5 5.16 22.89 16.89
N TYR A 6 5.35 21.80 16.15
CA TYR A 6 4.59 20.56 16.37
C TYR A 6 4.85 20.03 17.78
N SER A 7 3.79 19.51 18.42
CA SER A 7 3.99 18.72 19.64
C SER A 7 4.76 17.44 19.31
N THR A 8 5.49 16.87 20.27
CA THR A 8 6.18 15.58 20.09
C THR A 8 5.22 14.48 19.59
N PRO A 9 4.00 14.31 20.14
CA PRO A 9 3.02 13.37 19.59
C PRO A 9 2.69 13.60 18.11
N SER A 10 2.50 14.86 17.69
CA SER A 10 2.19 15.20 16.30
C SER A 10 3.36 14.89 15.38
N LEU A 11 4.59 15.17 15.81
CA LEU A 11 5.79 14.87 15.02
C LEU A 11 5.98 13.36 14.84
N LEU A 12 5.76 12.57 15.89
CA LEU A 12 5.80 11.11 15.81
C LEU A 12 4.73 10.56 14.87
N ALA A 13 3.52 11.13 14.90
CA ALA A 13 2.45 10.73 14.00
C ALA A 13 2.74 11.12 12.54
N VAL A 14 3.32 12.31 12.29
CA VAL A 14 3.82 12.71 10.96
C VAL A 14 4.87 11.71 10.47
N ALA A 15 5.89 11.44 11.28
CA ALA A 15 6.96 10.52 10.92
C ALA A 15 6.42 9.10 10.62
N THR A 16 5.50 8.62 11.44
CA THR A 16 4.81 7.34 11.24
C THR A 16 4.04 7.31 9.93
N GLY A 17 3.30 8.38 9.63
CA GLY A 17 2.57 8.53 8.38
C GLY A 17 3.50 8.49 7.17
N LEU A 18 4.56 9.31 7.17
CA LEU A 18 5.51 9.44 6.05
C LEU A 18 6.31 8.17 5.81
N LEU A 19 7.02 7.69 6.84
CA LEU A 19 7.90 6.53 6.74
C LEU A 19 7.09 5.26 6.50
N GLY A 20 5.95 5.12 7.18
CA GLY A 20 5.03 4.01 6.96
C GLY A 20 4.50 3.98 5.53
N SER A 21 4.12 5.14 4.97
CA SER A 21 3.65 5.24 3.58
C SER A 21 4.73 4.84 2.57
N ALA A 22 5.93 5.39 2.72
CA ALA A 22 7.06 5.07 1.84
C ALA A 22 7.44 3.57 1.92
N TRP A 23 7.49 3.03 3.14
CA TRP A 23 7.76 1.61 3.37
C TRP A 23 6.67 0.70 2.78
N ALA A 24 5.39 1.05 2.96
CA ALA A 24 4.26 0.30 2.40
C ALA A 24 4.31 0.29 0.87
N SER A 25 4.61 1.44 0.24
CA SER A 25 4.84 1.52 -1.20
C SER A 25 5.95 0.57 -1.67
N GLY A 26 7.15 0.68 -1.07
CA GLY A 26 8.29 -0.17 -1.45
C GLY A 26 8.01 -1.66 -1.25
N THR A 27 7.33 -2.02 -0.16
CA THR A 27 6.96 -3.40 0.14
C THR A 27 5.95 -3.95 -0.87
N ILE A 28 4.94 -3.18 -1.25
CA ILE A 28 3.97 -3.60 -2.27
C ILE A 28 4.66 -3.71 -3.64
N ALA A 29 5.50 -2.75 -4.01
CA ALA A 29 6.22 -2.75 -5.28
C ALA A 29 7.20 -3.94 -5.38
N SER A 30 7.91 -4.28 -4.31
CA SER A 30 8.89 -5.38 -4.32
C SER A 30 8.25 -6.74 -4.56
N MET A 31 7.00 -6.96 -4.12
CA MET A 31 6.24 -8.17 -4.44
C MET A 31 6.10 -8.34 -5.96
N SER A 32 5.88 -7.24 -6.69
CA SER A 32 5.78 -7.25 -8.16
C SER A 32 7.14 -7.31 -8.86
N LEU A 33 8.11 -6.51 -8.40
CA LEU A 33 9.40 -6.35 -9.08
C LEU A 33 10.37 -7.50 -8.82
N VAL A 34 10.27 -8.14 -7.66
CA VAL A 34 11.15 -9.24 -7.24
C VAL A 34 10.35 -10.53 -7.09
N GLY A 35 9.25 -10.48 -6.33
CA GLY A 35 8.47 -11.67 -6.00
C GLY A 35 7.85 -12.37 -7.21
N MET A 36 7.26 -11.62 -8.15
CA MET A 36 6.60 -12.21 -9.32
C MET A 36 7.59 -12.84 -10.30
N PRO A 37 8.72 -12.20 -10.67
CA PRO A 37 9.78 -12.87 -11.42
C PRO A 37 10.28 -14.16 -10.75
N THR A 38 10.49 -14.16 -9.42
CA THR A 38 10.87 -15.37 -8.67
C THR A 38 9.80 -16.46 -8.73
N ALA A 39 8.52 -16.10 -8.68
CA ALA A 39 7.45 -17.08 -8.86
C ALA A 39 7.47 -17.68 -10.28
N MET A 40 7.65 -16.83 -11.30
CA MET A 40 7.66 -17.25 -12.71
C MET A 40 8.90 -18.08 -13.08
N SER A 41 10.02 -17.96 -12.35
CA SER A 41 11.22 -18.79 -12.57
C SER A 41 11.07 -20.24 -12.12
N ALA A 42 9.99 -20.58 -11.40
CA ALA A 42 9.64 -21.95 -11.01
C ALA A 42 8.29 -22.34 -11.62
N PRO A 43 8.23 -22.76 -12.90
CA PRO A 43 6.97 -22.83 -13.65
C PRO A 43 5.95 -23.82 -13.09
N ASN A 44 6.41 -24.88 -12.41
CA ASN A 44 5.54 -25.88 -11.80
C ASN A 44 4.97 -25.42 -10.44
N ASP A 45 5.63 -24.47 -9.78
CA ASP A 45 5.29 -23.98 -8.44
C ASP A 45 4.88 -22.50 -8.41
N SER A 46 4.84 -21.84 -9.58
CA SER A 46 4.62 -20.40 -9.70
C SER A 46 3.38 -19.89 -8.97
N VAL A 47 2.27 -20.61 -9.09
CA VAL A 47 1.00 -20.29 -8.41
C VAL A 47 1.12 -20.47 -6.89
N TYR A 48 1.84 -21.50 -6.44
CA TYR A 48 2.08 -21.75 -5.02
C TYR A 48 2.96 -20.65 -4.39
N ILE A 49 4.05 -20.27 -5.08
CA ILE A 49 4.95 -19.19 -4.64
C ILE A 49 4.21 -17.86 -4.61
N TRP A 50 3.44 -17.54 -5.67
CA TRP A 50 2.57 -16.36 -5.72
C TRP A 50 1.62 -16.34 -4.52
N HIS A 51 0.93 -17.46 -4.24
CA HIS A 51 -0.03 -17.55 -3.15
C HIS A 51 0.62 -17.31 -1.79
N GLY A 52 1.83 -17.82 -1.60
CA GLY A 52 2.64 -17.56 -0.41
C GLY A 52 2.95 -16.07 -0.21
N ILE A 53 3.37 -15.37 -1.27
CA ILE A 53 3.66 -13.93 -1.24
C ILE A 53 2.37 -13.14 -0.96
N PHE A 54 1.32 -13.43 -1.73
CA PHE A 54 0.02 -12.79 -1.62
C PHE A 54 -0.58 -12.91 -0.22
N THR A 55 -0.59 -14.10 0.37
CA THR A 55 -1.20 -14.35 1.68
C THR A 55 -0.49 -13.57 2.78
N ARG A 56 0.85 -13.54 2.76
CA ARG A 56 1.64 -12.76 3.71
C ARG A 56 1.39 -11.26 3.54
N GLY A 57 1.38 -10.77 2.30
CA GLY A 57 1.04 -9.38 1.99
C GLY A 57 -0.35 -8.99 2.48
N MET A 58 -1.37 -9.82 2.20
CA MET A 58 -2.75 -9.60 2.60
C MET A 58 -2.94 -9.59 4.12
N ASN A 59 -2.16 -10.38 4.87
CA ASN A 59 -2.25 -10.38 6.33
C ASN A 59 -1.59 -9.15 6.99
N VAL A 60 -0.67 -8.47 6.30
CA VAL A 60 0.11 -7.36 6.87
C VAL A 60 -0.33 -6.00 6.32
N MET A 61 -0.43 -5.84 5.00
CA MET A 61 -0.58 -4.54 4.35
C MET A 61 -1.86 -3.78 4.71
N PRO A 62 -3.06 -4.40 4.82
CA PRO A 62 -4.26 -3.68 5.25
C PRO A 62 -4.14 -3.10 6.67
N LYS A 63 -3.52 -3.84 7.60
CA LYS A 63 -3.31 -3.38 8.98
C LYS A 63 -2.35 -2.19 9.02
N VAL A 64 -1.28 -2.25 8.22
CA VAL A 64 -0.34 -1.15 8.07
C VAL A 64 -1.02 0.08 7.47
N ALA A 65 -1.84 -0.10 6.43
CA ALA A 65 -2.57 1.02 5.81
C ALA A 65 -3.52 1.70 6.81
N ILE A 66 -4.23 0.92 7.63
CA ILE A 66 -5.09 1.44 8.70
C ILE A 66 -4.26 2.23 9.73
N LEU A 67 -3.11 1.70 10.16
CA LEU A 67 -2.23 2.38 11.11
C LEU A 67 -1.73 3.73 10.57
N ILE A 68 -1.26 3.74 9.32
CA ILE A 68 -0.78 4.96 8.65
C ILE A 68 -1.91 5.99 8.53
N ALA A 69 -3.10 5.55 8.14
CA ALA A 69 -4.24 6.45 8.01
C ALA A 69 -4.72 6.99 9.35
N ALA A 70 -4.67 6.19 10.42
CA ALA A 70 -4.93 6.65 11.78
C ALA A 70 -3.90 7.70 12.22
N ALA A 71 -2.62 7.49 11.93
CA ALA A 71 -1.57 8.47 12.21
C ALA A 71 -1.83 9.80 11.47
N TYR A 72 -2.09 9.76 10.16
CA TYR A 72 -2.44 10.96 9.41
C TYR A 72 -3.75 11.63 9.88
N SER A 73 -4.74 10.84 10.31
CA SER A 73 -5.99 11.39 10.86
C SER A 73 -5.75 12.13 12.17
N TYR A 74 -4.88 11.59 13.04
CA TYR A 74 -4.46 12.27 14.26
C TYR A 74 -3.71 13.58 13.96
N VAL A 75 -2.79 13.58 12.99
CA VAL A 75 -2.10 14.81 12.58
C VAL A 75 -3.09 15.82 11.99
N ALA A 76 -4.05 15.38 11.17
CA ALA A 76 -5.09 16.25 10.62
C ALA A 76 -5.93 16.88 11.74
N TYR A 77 -6.29 16.11 12.77
CA TYR A 77 -6.99 16.61 13.95
C TYR A 77 -6.17 17.71 14.64
N ASP A 78 -4.91 17.48 14.98
CA ASP A 78 -4.05 18.48 15.65
C ASP A 78 -3.81 19.73 14.77
N ALA A 79 -3.52 19.54 13.48
CA ALA A 79 -3.35 20.62 12.52
C ALA A 79 -4.61 21.51 12.41
N ARG A 80 -5.80 20.91 12.44
CA ARG A 80 -7.08 21.64 12.42
C ARG A 80 -7.27 22.48 13.68
N HIS A 81 -6.92 21.96 14.86
CA HIS A 81 -7.01 22.69 16.12
C HIS A 81 -6.05 23.88 16.17
N ARG A 82 -4.91 23.76 15.50
CA ARG A 82 -3.90 24.82 15.37
C ARG A 82 -4.18 25.83 14.26
N GLY A 83 -5.25 25.62 13.48
CA GLY A 83 -5.62 26.51 12.39
C GLY A 83 -4.72 26.43 11.15
N VAL A 84 -3.96 25.35 10.97
CA VAL A 84 -3.09 25.13 9.80
C VAL A 84 -3.67 24.12 8.82
N ASN A 85 -2.98 23.87 7.70
CA ASN A 85 -3.47 22.97 6.66
C ASN A 85 -3.55 21.52 7.16
N TRP A 86 -4.77 21.04 7.35
CA TRP A 86 -5.07 19.67 7.79
C TRP A 86 -5.58 18.77 6.66
N LYS A 87 -6.12 19.36 5.59
CA LYS A 87 -6.78 18.62 4.50
C LYS A 87 -5.81 17.68 3.78
N GLY A 88 -4.56 18.12 3.63
CA GLY A 88 -3.51 17.32 2.99
C GLY A 88 -3.20 16.03 3.77
N TYR A 89 -3.25 16.04 5.10
CA TYR A 89 -3.06 14.82 5.89
C TYR A 89 -4.21 13.83 5.69
N LEU A 90 -5.47 14.27 5.64
CA LEU A 90 -6.58 13.37 5.31
C LEU A 90 -6.47 12.83 3.89
N ALA A 91 -6.06 13.65 2.92
CA ALA A 91 -5.82 13.19 1.56
C ALA A 91 -4.70 12.12 1.51
N ALA A 92 -3.62 12.31 2.28
CA ALA A 92 -2.54 11.34 2.40
C ALA A 92 -3.01 10.01 3.00
N GLY A 93 -3.74 10.06 4.13
CA GLY A 93 -4.32 8.86 4.76
C GLY A 93 -5.33 8.15 3.85
N GLY A 94 -6.18 8.91 3.15
CA GLY A 94 -7.12 8.40 2.17
C GLY A 94 -6.42 7.70 0.99
N ALA A 95 -5.35 8.28 0.45
CA ALA A 95 -4.54 7.65 -0.59
C ALA A 95 -3.98 6.30 -0.11
N VAL A 96 -3.41 6.23 1.10
CA VAL A 96 -2.89 4.97 1.64
C VAL A 96 -3.99 3.92 1.84
N LEU A 97 -5.15 4.30 2.39
CA LEU A 97 -6.29 3.38 2.56
C LEU A 97 -6.84 2.86 1.23
N PHE A 98 -6.72 3.64 0.16
CA PHE A 98 -7.27 3.30 -1.15
C PHE A 98 -6.69 2.02 -1.74
N ILE A 99 -5.55 1.51 -1.23
CA ILE A 99 -5.05 0.19 -1.62
C ILE A 99 -6.10 -0.92 -1.39
N ILE A 100 -6.96 -0.79 -0.39
CA ILE A 100 -8.00 -1.77 -0.04
C ILE A 100 -9.09 -1.81 -1.12
N PRO A 101 -9.85 -0.72 -1.38
CA PRO A 101 -10.85 -0.72 -2.45
C PRO A 101 -10.23 -0.97 -3.83
N PHE A 102 -9.02 -0.48 -4.12
CA PHE A 102 -8.32 -0.82 -5.37
C PHE A 102 -8.15 -2.34 -5.53
N THR A 103 -7.77 -3.03 -4.46
CA THR A 103 -7.62 -4.50 -4.48
C THR A 103 -8.94 -5.19 -4.77
N LEU A 104 -10.02 -4.75 -4.11
CA LEU A 104 -11.35 -5.33 -4.28
C LEU A 104 -11.90 -5.10 -5.69
N LEU A 105 -11.70 -3.91 -6.25
CA LEU A 105 -12.22 -3.54 -7.56
C LEU A 105 -11.44 -4.14 -8.73
N PHE A 106 -10.10 -4.12 -8.66
CA PHE A 106 -9.27 -4.41 -9.83
C PHE A 106 -8.54 -5.75 -9.74
N ILE A 107 -8.22 -6.24 -8.53
CA ILE A 107 -7.36 -7.42 -8.35
C ILE A 107 -8.17 -8.65 -7.89
N ALA A 108 -9.32 -8.48 -7.23
CA ALA A 108 -10.07 -9.57 -6.60
C ALA A 108 -10.37 -10.75 -7.55
N GLY A 109 -10.76 -10.49 -8.79
CA GLY A 109 -11.02 -11.55 -9.77
C GLY A 109 -9.76 -12.37 -10.11
N THR A 110 -8.62 -11.71 -10.29
CA THR A 110 -7.32 -12.39 -10.50
C THR A 110 -6.93 -13.20 -9.27
N ASN A 111 -7.11 -12.62 -8.07
CA ASN A 111 -6.83 -13.31 -6.81
C ASN A 111 -7.68 -14.58 -6.67
N ALA A 112 -8.99 -14.50 -6.92
CA ALA A 112 -9.90 -15.63 -6.79
C ALA A 112 -9.47 -16.82 -7.66
N THR A 113 -9.13 -16.56 -8.93
CA THR A 113 -8.66 -17.60 -9.85
C THR A 113 -7.34 -18.23 -9.41
N LEU A 114 -6.35 -17.42 -9.03
CA LEU A 114 -5.05 -17.92 -8.60
C LEU A 114 -5.12 -18.65 -7.25
N ILE A 115 -5.96 -18.21 -6.31
CA ILE A 115 -6.22 -18.90 -5.03
C ILE A 115 -6.93 -20.24 -5.26
N SER A 116 -7.90 -20.28 -6.17
CA SER A 116 -8.56 -21.55 -6.53
C SER A 116 -7.56 -22.55 -7.10
N ALA A 117 -6.67 -22.08 -7.97
CA ALA A 117 -5.61 -22.89 -8.54
C ALA A 117 -4.57 -23.34 -7.52
N SER A 118 -4.15 -22.48 -6.58
CA SER A 118 -3.20 -22.85 -5.52
C SER A 118 -3.74 -23.93 -4.58
N LYS A 119 -5.07 -24.10 -4.51
CA LYS A 119 -5.75 -25.12 -3.72
C LYS A 119 -6.08 -26.39 -4.52
N GLY A 120 -5.70 -26.46 -5.80
CA GLY A 120 -6.05 -27.56 -6.69
C GLY A 120 -7.51 -27.61 -7.14
N ALA A 121 -8.32 -26.60 -6.80
CA ALA A 121 -9.73 -26.52 -7.19
C ALA A 121 -9.93 -26.04 -8.64
N THR A 122 -8.90 -25.48 -9.26
CA THR A 122 -8.89 -25.09 -10.67
C THR A 122 -7.57 -25.46 -11.31
N VAL A 123 -7.59 -26.19 -12.42
CA VAL A 123 -6.38 -26.54 -13.17
C VAL A 123 -6.08 -25.41 -14.16
N LEU A 124 -4.92 -24.77 -14.02
CA LEU A 124 -4.44 -23.75 -14.94
C LEU A 124 -3.31 -24.32 -15.80
N SER A 125 -3.33 -24.01 -17.10
CA SER A 125 -2.15 -24.21 -17.94
C SER A 125 -1.02 -23.30 -17.46
N ARG A 126 0.23 -23.70 -17.69
CA ARG A 126 1.41 -22.88 -17.36
C ARG A 126 1.35 -21.49 -17.97
N GLY A 127 0.93 -21.39 -19.23
CA GLY A 127 0.76 -20.11 -19.92
C GLY A 127 -0.27 -19.22 -19.23
N ARG A 128 -1.42 -19.80 -18.84
CA ARG A 128 -2.48 -19.06 -18.16
C ARG A 128 -2.08 -18.62 -16.75
N ALA A 129 -1.37 -19.47 -16.01
CA ALA A 129 -0.83 -19.11 -14.70
C ALA A 129 0.14 -17.93 -14.80
N SER A 130 1.08 -17.97 -15.76
CA SER A 130 2.02 -16.88 -16.02
C SER A 130 1.31 -15.57 -16.39
N GLU A 131 0.32 -15.63 -17.27
CA GLU A 131 -0.47 -14.46 -17.67
C GLU A 131 -1.20 -13.81 -16.47
N LEU A 132 -1.84 -14.63 -15.62
CA LEU A 132 -2.54 -14.14 -14.43
C LEU A 132 -1.58 -13.56 -13.38
N ILE A 133 -0.44 -14.20 -13.16
CA ILE A 133 0.63 -13.68 -12.27
C ILE A 133 1.18 -12.35 -12.83
N GLY A 134 1.40 -12.25 -14.14
CA GLY A 134 1.82 -11.02 -14.81
C GLY A 134 0.79 -9.90 -14.66
N LYS A 135 -0.49 -10.20 -14.91
CA LYS A 135 -1.59 -9.25 -14.68
C LYS A 135 -1.65 -8.78 -13.22
N TRP A 136 -1.53 -9.72 -12.28
CA TRP A 136 -1.46 -9.41 -10.86
C TRP A 136 -0.29 -8.49 -10.54
N SER A 137 0.89 -8.77 -11.11
CA SER A 137 2.11 -7.98 -10.91
C SER A 137 1.92 -6.52 -11.32
N VAL A 138 1.38 -6.27 -12.52
CA VAL A 138 1.15 -4.93 -13.04
C VAL A 138 0.15 -4.16 -12.17
N LEU A 139 -0.98 -4.78 -11.83
CA LEU A 139 -2.00 -4.15 -10.98
C LEU A 139 -1.47 -3.87 -9.58
N ASN A 140 -0.72 -4.79 -9.00
CA ASN A 140 -0.11 -4.62 -7.68
C ASN A 140 0.97 -3.52 -7.69
N LEU A 141 1.72 -3.36 -8.77
CA LEU A 141 2.66 -2.26 -8.94
C LEU A 141 1.91 -0.91 -9.07
N GLY A 142 0.81 -0.87 -9.81
CA GLY A 142 -0.07 0.32 -9.81
C GLY A 142 -0.59 0.64 -8.41
N ARG A 143 -0.95 -0.38 -7.63
CA ARG A 143 -1.41 -0.24 -6.25
C ARG A 143 -0.36 0.38 -5.33
N SER A 144 0.94 0.14 -5.53
CA SER A 144 1.99 0.73 -4.69
C SER A 144 2.11 2.25 -4.86
N LEU A 145 1.59 2.81 -5.95
CA LEU A 145 1.63 4.26 -6.18
C LEU A 145 0.74 5.04 -5.21
N PHE A 146 -0.30 4.42 -4.65
CA PHE A 146 -1.19 5.10 -3.68
C PHE A 146 -0.50 5.44 -2.35
N PRO A 147 0.18 4.51 -1.66
CA PRO A 147 0.95 4.87 -0.48
C PRO A 147 2.14 5.78 -0.82
N LEU A 148 2.74 5.69 -2.01
CA LEU A 148 3.74 6.67 -2.45
C LEU A 148 3.16 8.08 -2.54
N ALA A 149 1.99 8.23 -3.18
CA ALA A 149 1.26 9.49 -3.24
C ALA A 149 0.91 9.99 -1.83
N GLY A 150 0.50 9.10 -0.93
CA GLY A 150 0.28 9.42 0.48
C GLY A 150 1.52 10.01 1.17
N ALA A 151 2.70 9.41 0.95
CA ALA A 151 3.96 9.94 1.48
C ALA A 151 4.27 11.35 0.94
N ILE A 152 4.12 11.55 -0.38
CA ILE A 152 4.38 12.83 -1.04
C ILE A 152 3.43 13.91 -0.53
N ILE A 153 2.12 13.64 -0.53
CA ILE A 153 1.10 14.58 -0.05
C ILE A 153 1.32 14.93 1.42
N GLY A 154 1.59 13.92 2.26
CA GLY A 154 1.89 14.11 3.68
C GLY A 154 3.11 15.00 3.89
N LEU A 155 4.18 14.78 3.10
CA LEU A 155 5.43 15.54 3.21
C LEU A 155 5.23 16.99 2.76
N SER A 156 4.59 17.19 1.62
CA SER A 156 4.28 18.54 1.11
C SER A 156 3.40 19.32 2.09
N THR A 157 2.41 18.65 2.71
CA THR A 157 1.55 19.29 3.72
C THR A 157 2.35 19.67 4.97
N PHE A 158 3.22 18.77 5.42
CA PHE A 158 4.08 19.04 6.57
C PHE A 158 5.03 20.21 6.33
N LEU A 159 5.73 20.23 5.20
CA LEU A 159 6.64 21.32 4.84
C LEU A 159 5.91 22.66 4.68
N GLY A 160 4.73 22.66 4.05
CA GLY A 160 3.93 23.88 3.88
C GLY A 160 3.34 24.43 5.19
N ASN A 161 3.24 23.61 6.24
CA ASN A 161 2.84 24.07 7.57
C ASN A 161 4.03 24.59 8.40
N LEU A 162 5.28 24.38 7.95
CA LEU A 162 6.49 24.89 8.60
C LEU A 162 6.93 26.26 8.05
N SER A 163 6.56 26.58 6.81
CA SER A 163 6.80 27.87 6.14
C SER A 163 5.82 28.94 6.57
#